data_AF-A0A4D8RQI2-F1
#
_entry.id   AF-A0A4D8RQI2-F1
#
_cell.length_a   1.000
_cell.length_b   1.000
_cell.length_c   1.000
_cell.angle_alpha   90.00
_cell.angle_beta   90.00
_cell.angle_gamma   90.00
#
_symmetry.space_group_name_H-M   'P 1'
#
loop_
_entity.id
_entity.type
_entity.pdbx_description
1 polymer ?
#
loop_
_entity_poly.entity_id
_entity_poly.type
_entity_poly.pdbx_seq_one_letter_code
_entity_poly.pdbx_strand_id
1 'polypeptide(L)'
;MEKLICIICKSELPIPTHCGMNMKYLQRGNFRKKEILRCEVCGKEIEMPKHCHAPMIYFDEDYFPLYELSEAEKEELKSVYGE
;
A
#
# COMPACT_ATOMS: atom_id res chain seq x y z
N MET A 1 2.45 -9.17 -12.16
CA MET A 1 1.19 -8.39 -12.14
C MET A 1 1.20 -7.51 -10.90
N GLU A 2 0.84 -6.23 -11.04
CA GLU A 2 0.77 -5.27 -9.93
C GLU A 2 -0.39 -5.64 -8.97
N LYS A 3 -0.13 -5.65 -7.65
CA LYS A 3 -1.14 -5.94 -6.61
C LYS A 3 -0.84 -5.21 -5.31
N LEU A 4 -1.80 -5.15 -4.41
CA LEU A 4 -1.62 -4.67 -3.04
C LEU A 4 -1.49 -5.87 -2.10
N ILE A 5 -0.52 -5.85 -1.20
CA ILE A 5 -0.30 -6.93 -0.22
C ILE A 5 -0.37 -6.37 1.20
N CYS A 6 -1.13 -7.02 2.07
CA CYS A 6 -1.09 -6.72 3.50
C CYS A 6 0.20 -7.29 4.11
N ILE A 7 1.05 -6.46 4.70
CA ILE A 7 2.30 -6.95 5.30
C ILE A 7 2.07 -7.88 6.50
N ILE A 8 0.95 -7.73 7.20
CA ILE A 8 0.62 -8.45 8.44
C ILE A 8 0.14 -9.88 8.15
N CYS A 9 -0.82 -10.04 7.23
CA CYS A 9 -1.48 -11.33 6.95
C CYS A 9 -1.31 -11.84 5.51
N LYS A 10 -0.56 -11.11 4.68
CA LYS A 10 -0.29 -11.43 3.26
C LYS A 10 -1.51 -11.48 2.35
N SER A 11 -2.68 -11.02 2.81
CA SER A 11 -3.87 -10.88 1.97
C SER A 11 -3.59 -9.96 0.79
N GLU A 12 -4.04 -10.38 -0.39
CA GLU A 12 -3.83 -9.66 -1.64
C GLU A 12 -5.10 -8.93 -2.07
N LEU A 13 -4.96 -7.71 -2.58
CA LEU A 13 -6.03 -6.98 -3.25
C LEU A 13 -5.56 -6.53 -4.64
N PRO A 14 -6.47 -6.47 -5.63
CA PRO A 14 -6.15 -5.87 -6.92
C PRO A 14 -5.89 -4.37 -6.76
N ILE A 15 -5.06 -3.80 -7.64
CA ILE A 15 -4.88 -2.35 -7.71
C ILE A 15 -6.23 -1.71 -8.08
N PRO A 16 -6.69 -0.68 -7.34
CA PRO A 16 -7.86 0.09 -7.72
C PRO A 16 -7.79 0.63 -9.15
N THR A 17 -8.90 0.55 -9.87
CA THR A 17 -9.00 1.04 -11.25
C THR A 17 -9.73 2.39 -11.29
N HIS A 18 -9.25 3.28 -12.15
CA HIS A 18 -9.90 4.55 -12.44
C HIS A 18 -9.66 4.94 -13.90
N CYS A 19 -10.66 5.54 -14.56
CA CYS A 19 -10.62 5.84 -16.00
C CYS A 19 -10.26 4.64 -16.89
N GLY A 20 -10.63 3.42 -16.48
CA GLY A 20 -10.41 2.19 -17.24
C GLY A 20 -9.02 1.57 -17.12
N MET A 21 -8.14 2.09 -16.25
CA MET A 21 -6.80 1.53 -16.02
C MET A 21 -6.47 1.43 -14.52
N ASN A 22 -5.47 0.63 -14.18
CA ASN A 22 -4.91 0.58 -12.83
C ASN A 22 -4.34 1.94 -12.44
N MET A 23 -4.61 2.37 -11.21
CA MET A 23 -3.96 3.56 -10.66
C MET A 23 -2.48 3.27 -10.37
N LYS A 24 -1.62 4.27 -10.56
CA LYS A 24 -0.17 4.14 -10.35
C LYS A 24 0.24 4.56 -8.95
N TYR A 25 1.21 3.85 -8.40
CA TYR A 25 1.85 4.19 -7.14
C TYR A 25 2.64 5.50 -7.25
N LEU A 26 2.51 6.34 -6.23
CA LEU A 26 3.30 7.56 -6.09
C LEU A 26 3.66 7.78 -4.61
N GLN A 27 4.93 8.06 -4.34
CA GLN A 27 5.37 8.62 -3.06
C GLN A 27 5.45 10.14 -3.15
N ARG A 28 4.78 10.82 -2.22
CA ARG A 28 4.78 12.28 -2.13
C ARG A 28 5.34 12.74 -0.79
N GLY A 29 6.26 13.70 -0.82
CA GLY A 29 6.80 14.35 0.37
C GLY A 29 8.30 14.16 0.55
N ASN A 30 8.98 15.22 1.02
CA ASN A 30 10.44 15.24 1.19
C ASN A 30 10.88 14.65 2.53
N PHE A 31 10.17 14.98 3.62
CA PHE A 31 10.48 14.50 4.99
C PHE A 31 9.48 13.46 5.49
N ARG A 32 8.19 13.63 5.21
CA ARG A 32 7.14 12.64 5.49
C ARG A 32 6.63 12.10 4.16
N LYS A 33 7.09 10.91 3.79
CA LYS A 33 6.64 10.24 2.58
C LYS A 33 5.24 9.69 2.81
N LYS A 34 4.28 10.15 2.00
CA LYS A 34 2.93 9.58 1.94
C LYS A 34 2.80 8.77 0.66
N GLU A 35 2.34 7.55 0.80
CA GLU A 35 2.06 6.65 -0.31
C GLU A 35 0.63 6.83 -0.78
N ILE A 36 0.45 7.08 -2.07
CA ILE A 36 -0.85 7.28 -2.70
C ILE A 36 -0.94 6.52 -4.01
N LEU A 37 -2.16 6.30 -4.48
CA LEU A 37 -2.44 5.84 -5.83
C LEU A 37 -2.98 7.00 -6.65
N ARG A 38 -2.45 7.20 -7.86
CA ARG A 38 -2.81 8.29 -8.77
C ARG A 38 -3.24 7.75 -10.12
N CYS A 39 -4.35 8.25 -10.65
CA CYS A 39 -4.78 7.97 -12.02
C CYS A 39 -3.92 8.80 -12.99
N GLU A 40 -3.31 8.14 -13.98
CA GLU A 40 -2.49 8.83 -14.99
C GLU A 40 -3.31 9.65 -15.99
N VAL A 41 -4.60 9.31 -16.18
CA VAL A 41 -5.48 9.99 -17.16
C VAL A 41 -5.96 11.35 -16.64
N CYS A 42 -6.56 11.37 -15.46
CA CYS A 42 -7.22 12.56 -14.91
C CYS A 42 -6.50 13.16 -13.69
N GLY A 43 -5.46 12.47 -13.19
CA GLY A 43 -4.70 12.91 -12.02
C GLY A 43 -5.38 12.66 -10.68
N LYS A 44 -6.56 12.00 -10.63
CA LYS A 44 -7.25 11.68 -9.37
C LYS A 44 -6.34 10.87 -8.44
N GLU A 45 -6.23 11.30 -7.19
CA GLU A 45 -5.44 10.64 -6.14
C GLU A 45 -6.38 9.97 -5.13
N ILE A 46 -6.00 8.79 -4.66
CA ILE A 46 -6.61 8.11 -3.51
C ILE A 46 -5.52 7.67 -2.54
N GLU A 47 -5.87 7.57 -1.26
CA GLU A 47 -4.96 7.02 -0.26
C GLU A 47 -4.75 5.52 -0.49
N MET A 48 -3.60 5.02 -0.01
CA MET A 48 -3.32 3.60 -0.07
C MET A 48 -4.38 2.81 0.72
N PRO A 49 -5.03 1.79 0.12
CA PRO A 49 -5.97 0.95 0.83
C PRO A 49 -5.36 0.34 2.09
N LYS A 50 -6.17 0.21 3.15
CA LYS A 50 -5.75 -0.37 4.42
C LYS A 50 -6.27 -1.81 4.57
N HIS A 51 -5.49 -2.65 5.23
CA HIS A 51 -5.88 -3.98 5.70
C HIS A 51 -5.21 -4.27 7.03
N CYS A 52 -5.86 -5.00 7.95
CA CYS A 52 -5.38 -5.16 9.33
C CYS A 52 -5.02 -3.82 10.01
N HIS A 53 -5.74 -2.75 9.66
CA HIS A 53 -5.50 -1.36 10.09
C HIS A 53 -4.23 -0.69 9.57
N ALA A 54 -3.36 -1.39 8.83
CA ALA A 54 -2.17 -0.82 8.21
C ALA A 54 -2.37 -0.55 6.71
N PRO A 55 -1.72 0.48 6.14
CA PRO A 55 -1.64 0.64 4.68
C PRO A 55 -1.08 -0.62 4.02
N MET A 56 -1.70 -1.04 2.93
CA MET A 56 -1.20 -2.16 2.11
C MET A 56 0.02 -1.72 1.30
N ILE A 57 0.91 -2.66 1.00
CA ILE A 57 2.11 -2.42 0.23
C ILE A 57 1.80 -2.60 -1.26
N TYR A 58 2.22 -1.65 -2.07
CA TYR A 58 2.20 -1.81 -3.52
C TYR A 58 3.30 -2.80 -3.95
N PHE A 59 2.89 -3.88 -4.63
CA PHE A 59 3.78 -4.93 -5.10
C PHE A 59 3.88 -4.86 -6.62
N ASP A 60 5.07 -4.50 -7.11
CA ASP A 60 5.56 -4.87 -8.44
C ASP A 60 6.55 -6.03 -8.31
N GLU A 61 6.81 -6.74 -9.41
CA GLU A 61 7.60 -7.99 -9.38
C GLU A 61 9.04 -7.82 -8.86
N ASP A 62 9.52 -6.58 -8.70
CA ASP A 62 10.87 -6.24 -8.26
C ASP A 62 10.97 -5.92 -6.76
N TYR A 63 9.85 -5.80 -6.04
CA TYR A 63 9.83 -5.32 -4.65
C TYR A 63 9.08 -6.26 -3.70
N PHE A 64 9.74 -7.34 -3.25
CA PHE A 64 9.26 -8.15 -2.12
C PHE A 64 10.05 -7.80 -0.84
N PRO A 65 9.41 -7.35 0.25
CA PRO A 65 10.06 -7.38 1.54
C PRO A 65 10.22 -8.85 1.95
N LEU A 66 11.44 -9.37 1.81
CA LEU A 66 11.87 -10.74 2.18
C LEU A 66 11.79 -11.02 3.70
N TYR A 67 11.23 -10.09 4.49
CA TYR A 67 11.18 -10.18 5.94
C TYR A 67 9.76 -10.47 6.41
N GLU A 68 9.62 -11.53 7.20
CA GLU A 68 8.42 -11.80 7.98
C GLU A 68 8.50 -11.01 9.27
N LEU A 69 7.45 -10.23 9.56
CA LEU A 69 7.35 -9.49 10.81
C LEU A 69 7.11 -10.45 11.97
N SER A 70 7.84 -10.25 13.06
CA SER A 70 7.56 -10.83 14.37
C SER A 70 6.20 -10.34 14.91
N GLU A 71 5.65 -11.04 15.91
CA GLU A 71 4.39 -10.62 16.54
C GLU A 71 4.50 -9.23 17.19
N ALA A 72 5.64 -8.91 17.80
CA ALA A 72 5.88 -7.58 18.38
C ALA A 72 5.83 -6.47 17.32
N GLU A 73 6.46 -6.69 16.16
CA GLU A 73 6.44 -5.72 15.05
C GLU A 73 5.03 -5.57 14.45
N LYS A 74 4.25 -6.65 14.40
CA LYS A 74 2.84 -6.58 13.98
C LYS A 74 2.00 -5.77 14.96
N GLU A 75 2.22 -5.92 16.27
CA GLU A 75 1.52 -5.14 17.29
C GLU A 75 1.90 -3.65 17.24
N GLU A 76 3.17 -3.34 17.03
CA GLU A 76 3.64 -1.95 16.84
C GLU A 76 3.05 -1.32 15.58
N LEU A 77 3.03 -2.03 14.45
CA LEU A 77 2.37 -1.58 13.23
C LEU A 77 0.88 -1.26 13.45
N LYS A 78 0.18 -2.13 14.19
CA LYS A 78 -1.23 -1.90 14.53
C LYS A 78 -1.40 -0.69 15.45
N SER A 79 -0.50 -0.44 16.38
CA SER A 79 -0.63 0.72 17.29
C SER A 79 -0.35 2.05 16.59
N VAL A 80 0.54 2.08 15.59
CA VAL A 80 0.84 3.29 14.81
C VAL A 80 -0.32 3.65 13.86
N TYR A 81 -0.97 2.66 13.25
CA TYR A 81 -1.99 2.90 12.22
C TYR A 81 -3.44 2.65 12.68
N GLY A 82 -3.63 2.01 13.83
CA GLY A 82 -4.92 1.70 14.43
C GLY A 82 -5.50 2.88 15.20
N GLU A 83 -6.16 3.77 14.47
CA GLU A 83 -7.28 4.60 14.94
C GLU A 83 -8.47 4.41 14.00
#